data_AF-I7ZCT8-F1
#
_entry.id   AF-I7ZCT8-F1
#
_cell.length_a   1.000
_cell.length_b   1.000
_cell.length_c   1.000
_cell.angle_alpha   90.00
_cell.angle_beta   90.00
_cell.angle_gamma   90.00
#
_symmetry.space_group_name_H-M   'P 1'
#
loop_
_entity.id
_entity.type
_entity.pdbx_description
1 polymer ?
#
loop_
_entity_poly.entity_id
_entity_poly.type
_entity_poly.pdbx_seq_one_letter_code
_entity_poly.pdbx_strand_id
1 'polypeptide(L)'
;MDAFRRKALVQSQREELKLAAERGEVIPADEVQDEISRVLKLVAQKLDQIPDILERDCGLSGRAVEIIERELDKLRQNLADELSADDNEPEGV
;
A
#
# COMPACT_ATOMS: atom_id res chain seq x y z
N MET A 1 -2.83 -32.50 27.87
CA MET A 1 -2.17 -32.67 26.56
C MET A 1 -0.73 -33.10 26.80
N ASP A 2 -0.35 -34.29 26.37
CA ASP A 2 1.07 -34.72 26.41
C ASP A 2 1.92 -33.90 25.42
N ALA A 3 3.25 -33.92 25.61
CA ALA A 3 4.17 -33.13 24.80
C ALA A 3 4.15 -33.51 23.30
N PHE A 4 3.89 -34.78 23.01
CA PHE A 4 3.84 -35.30 21.63
C PHE A 4 2.63 -34.78 20.87
N ARG A 5 1.44 -34.80 21.48
CA ARG A 5 0.20 -34.26 20.92
C ARG A 5 0.28 -32.76 20.69
N ARG A 6 0.93 -32.02 21.60
CA ARG A 6 1.16 -30.58 21.41
C ARG A 6 2.05 -30.31 20.19
N LYS A 7 3.14 -31.07 20.05
CA LYS A 7 4.04 -30.94 18.90
C LYS A 7 3.35 -31.31 17.59
N ALA A 8 2.60 -32.42 17.57
CA ALA A 8 1.86 -32.87 16.39
C ALA A 8 0.79 -31.87 15.96
N LEU A 9 0.08 -31.25 16.92
CA LEU A 9 -0.90 -30.20 16.62
C LEU A 9 -0.25 -28.99 15.96
N VAL A 10 0.83 -28.47 16.54
CA VAL A 10 1.56 -27.31 15.96
C VAL A 10 2.13 -27.64 14.59
N GLN A 11 2.59 -28.87 14.38
CA GLN A 11 3.06 -29.32 13.08
C GLN A 11 1.93 -29.35 12.05
N SER A 12 0.77 -29.94 12.39
CA SER A 12 -0.41 -29.98 11.51
C SER A 12 -0.85 -28.57 11.10
N GLN A 13 -0.93 -27.64 12.06
CA GLN A 13 -1.32 -26.26 11.81
C GLN A 13 -0.37 -25.53 10.86
N ARG A 14 0.95 -25.79 10.98
CA ARG A 14 1.94 -25.24 10.05
C ARG A 14 1.82 -25.82 8.65
N GLU A 15 1.57 -27.12 8.54
CA GLU A 15 1.37 -27.79 7.26
C GLU A 15 0.09 -27.29 6.57
N GLU A 16 -1.00 -27.08 7.32
CA GLU A 16 -2.24 -26.46 6.84
C GLU A 16 -1.99 -25.04 6.31
N LEU A 17 -1.29 -24.18 7.07
CA LEU A 17 -0.95 -22.82 6.64
C LEU A 17 -0.10 -22.83 5.35
N LYS A 18 0.87 -23.76 5.26
CA LYS A 18 1.72 -23.91 4.08
C LYS A 18 0.91 -24.35 2.85
N LEU A 19 -0.01 -25.30 3.01
CA LEU A 19 -0.90 -25.74 1.94
C LEU A 19 -1.83 -24.60 1.47
N ALA A 20 -2.35 -23.80 2.40
CA ALA A 20 -3.15 -22.63 2.05
C ALA A 20 -2.35 -21.60 1.24
N ALA A 21 -1.09 -21.36 1.62
CA ALA A 21 -0.19 -20.48 0.88
C ALA A 21 0.14 -21.02 -0.53
N GLU A 22 0.44 -22.33 -0.64
CA GLU A 22 0.70 -22.99 -1.93
C GLU A 22 -0.51 -22.93 -2.88
N ARG A 23 -1.74 -22.88 -2.34
CA ARG A 23 -2.98 -22.69 -3.11
C ARG A 23 -3.31 -21.23 -3.42
N GLY A 24 -2.57 -20.27 -2.84
CA GLY A 24 -2.84 -18.84 -2.95
C GLY A 24 -4.07 -18.39 -2.14
N GLU A 25 -4.49 -19.17 -1.14
CA GLU A 25 -5.61 -18.80 -0.24
C GLU A 25 -5.20 -17.78 0.82
N VAL A 26 -3.89 -17.71 1.13
CA VAL A 26 -3.30 -16.74 2.05
C VAL A 26 -2.04 -16.15 1.42
N ILE A 27 -1.75 -14.88 1.72
CA ILE A 27 -0.57 -14.16 1.27
C ILE A 27 0.14 -13.61 2.52
N PRO A 28 1.47 -13.69 2.61
CA PRO A 28 2.23 -13.04 3.67
C PRO A 28 1.96 -11.54 3.73
N ALA A 29 1.88 -10.99 4.94
CA ALA A 29 1.54 -9.57 5.13
C ALA A 29 2.58 -8.62 4.51
N ASP A 30 3.86 -9.00 4.55
CA ASP A 30 4.96 -8.29 3.92
C ASP A 30 4.83 -8.25 2.39
N GLU A 31 4.42 -9.35 1.76
CA GLU A 31 4.16 -9.38 0.31
C GLU A 31 3.01 -8.44 -0.08
N VAL A 32 1.93 -8.40 0.73
CA VAL A 32 0.81 -7.46 0.52
C VAL A 32 1.29 -6.02 0.68
N GLN A 33 2.05 -5.74 1.74
CA GLN A 33 2.59 -4.41 2.03
C GLN A 33 3.50 -3.91 0.90
N ASP A 34 4.38 -4.77 0.38
CA ASP A 34 5.30 -4.45 -0.70
C ASP A 34 4.55 -4.14 -2.01
N GLU A 35 3.54 -4.93 -2.36
CA GLU A 35 2.77 -4.71 -3.58
C GLU A 35 1.91 -3.45 -3.49
N ILE A 36 1.24 -3.20 -2.36
CA ILE A 36 0.50 -1.95 -2.12
C ILE A 36 1.47 -0.76 -2.19
N SER A 37 2.64 -0.86 -1.55
CA SER A 37 3.66 0.19 -1.59
C SER A 37 4.14 0.47 -3.02
N ARG A 38 4.34 -0.56 -3.83
CA ARG A 38 4.69 -0.45 -5.25
C ARG A 38 3.59 0.29 -6.04
N VAL A 39 2.33 -0.10 -5.85
CA VAL A 39 1.19 0.52 -6.54
C VAL A 39 1.05 2.00 -6.15
N LEU A 40 1.09 2.32 -4.86
CA LEU A 40 0.97 3.69 -4.37
C LEU A 40 2.10 4.59 -4.88
N LYS A 41 3.34 4.10 -4.90
CA LYS A 41 4.48 4.82 -5.49
C LYS A 41 4.26 5.12 -6.96
N LEU A 42 3.75 4.16 -7.73
CA LEU A 42 3.47 4.36 -9.15
C LEU A 42 2.37 5.40 -9.35
N VAL A 43 1.31 5.36 -8.56
CA VAL A 43 0.22 6.35 -8.60
C VAL A 43 0.76 7.74 -8.28
N ALA A 44 1.53 7.89 -7.20
CA ALA A 44 2.12 9.17 -6.81
C ALA A 44 3.00 9.76 -7.93
N GLN A 45 3.90 8.95 -8.49
CA GLN A 45 4.75 9.33 -9.63
C GLN A 45 3.94 9.75 -10.86
N LYS A 46 2.78 9.14 -11.09
CA LYS A 46 1.90 9.50 -12.22
C LYS A 46 1.18 10.80 -11.97
N LEU A 47 0.78 11.09 -10.73
CA LEU A 47 0.24 12.40 -10.36
C LEU A 47 1.28 13.52 -10.55
N ASP A 48 2.55 13.27 -10.22
CA ASP A 48 3.66 14.21 -10.47
C ASP A 48 3.85 14.56 -11.96
N GLN A 49 3.49 13.64 -12.87
CA GLN A 49 3.64 13.86 -14.31
C GLN A 49 2.49 14.67 -14.92
N ILE A 50 1.38 14.88 -14.21
CA ILE A 50 0.20 15.57 -14.75
C ILE A 50 0.50 17.02 -15.13
N PRO A 51 1.16 17.84 -14.29
CA PRO A 51 1.51 19.22 -14.63
C PRO A 51 2.34 19.30 -15.92
N ASP A 52 3.38 18.46 -16.03
CA ASP A 52 4.24 18.37 -17.22
C ASP A 52 3.44 18.03 -18.49
N ILE A 53 2.52 17.06 -18.39
CA ILE A 53 1.64 16.66 -19.50
C ILE A 53 0.74 17.83 -19.90
N LEU A 54 0.14 18.52 -18.93
CA LEU A 54 -0.77 19.64 -19.22
C LEU A 54 -0.02 20.85 -19.79
N GLU A 55 1.20 21.13 -19.34
CA GLU A 55 2.05 22.18 -19.92
C GLU A 55 2.38 21.84 -21.37
N ARG A 56 2.94 20.64 -21.61
CA ARG A 56 3.46 20.23 -22.92
C ARG A 56 2.37 19.94 -23.94
N ASP A 57 1.36 19.16 -23.55
CA ASP A 57 0.39 18.59 -24.48
C ASP A 57 -0.90 19.43 -24.57
N CYS A 58 -1.20 20.24 -23.56
CA CYS A 58 -2.36 21.14 -23.53
C CYS A 58 -2.01 22.63 -23.61
N GLY A 59 -0.71 22.99 -23.59
CA GLY A 59 -0.25 24.37 -23.75
C GLY A 59 -0.66 25.28 -22.59
N LEU A 60 -0.79 24.73 -21.38
CA LEU A 60 -1.12 25.53 -20.20
C LEU A 60 -0.01 26.57 -19.95
N SER A 61 -0.41 27.77 -19.53
CA SER A 61 0.55 28.79 -19.10
C SER A 61 1.28 28.35 -17.83
N GLY A 62 2.55 28.74 -17.65
CA GLY A 62 3.31 28.40 -16.43
C GLY A 62 2.58 28.73 -15.12
N ARG A 63 1.87 29.87 -15.04
CA ARG A 63 1.04 30.21 -13.87
C ARG A 63 -0.07 29.19 -13.57
N ALA A 64 -0.66 28.61 -14.61
CA ALA A 64 -1.71 27.60 -14.45
C ALA A 64 -1.11 26.26 -13.99
N VAL A 65 0.06 25.90 -14.52
CA VAL A 65 0.84 24.72 -14.12
C VAL A 65 1.24 24.81 -12.65
N GLU A 66 1.80 25.94 -12.21
CA GLU A 66 2.18 26.20 -10.80
C GLU A 66 0.98 26.04 -9.83
N ILE A 67 -0.21 26.45 -10.24
CA ILE A 67 -1.43 26.28 -9.43
C ILE A 67 -1.78 24.79 -9.33
N ILE A 68 -1.72 24.05 -10.43
CA ILE A 68 -2.05 22.63 -10.48
C ILE A 68 -1.05 21.81 -9.65
N GLU A 69 0.25 22.08 -9.80
CA GLU A 69 1.31 21.46 -8.98
C GLU A 69 1.01 21.63 -7.49
N ARG A 70 0.76 22.87 -7.06
CA ARG A 70 0.49 23.16 -5.65
C ARG A 70 -0.75 22.41 -5.13
N GLU A 71 -1.84 22.35 -5.90
CA GLU A 71 -3.02 21.63 -5.46
C GLU A 71 -2.82 20.11 -5.48
N LEU A 72 -2.07 19.55 -6.44
CA LEU A 72 -1.70 18.13 -6.47
C LEU A 72 -0.82 17.74 -5.28
N ASP A 73 0.15 18.57 -4.92
CA ASP A 73 1.01 18.35 -3.76
C ASP A 73 0.22 18.37 -2.45
N LYS A 74 -0.72 19.31 -2.29
CA LYS A 74 -1.62 19.32 -1.13
C LYS A 74 -2.47 18.06 -1.06
N LEU A 75 -3.05 17.61 -2.18
CA LEU A 75 -3.85 16.40 -2.22
C LEU A 75 -3.02 15.16 -1.85
N ARG A 76 -1.77 15.08 -2.33
CA ARG A 76 -0.85 14.01 -1.99
C ARG A 76 -0.48 14.01 -0.51
N GLN A 77 -0.21 15.19 0.06
CA GLN A 77 0.10 15.32 1.48
C GLN A 77 -1.10 14.92 2.35
N ASN A 78 -2.29 15.41 2.04
CA ASN A 78 -3.51 15.05 2.77
C ASN A 78 -3.75 13.54 2.74
N LEU A 79 -3.57 12.90 1.57
CA LEU A 79 -3.70 11.45 1.45
C LEU A 79 -2.68 10.70 2.32
N ALA A 80 -1.43 11.17 2.36
CA ALA A 80 -0.40 10.57 3.21
C ALA A 80 -0.73 10.73 4.71
N ASP A 81 -1.26 11.89 5.09
CA ASP A 81 -1.67 12.18 6.46
C ASP A 81 -2.86 11.30 6.88
N GLU A 82 -3.87 11.14 6.02
CA GLU A 82 -5.03 10.26 6.25
C GLU A 82 -4.61 8.80 6.40
N LEU A 83 -3.75 8.29 5.51
CA LEU A 83 -3.25 6.92 5.60
C LEU A 83 -2.41 6.68 6.87
N SER A 84 -1.65 7.67 7.30
CA SER A 84 -0.84 7.58 8.53
C SER A 84 -1.68 7.71 9.81
N ALA A 85 -2.85 8.33 9.72
CA ALA A 85 -3.76 8.48 10.85
C ALA A 85 -4.46 7.16 11.20
N ASP A 86 -4.81 6.35 10.20
CA ASP A 86 -5.42 5.03 10.38
C ASP A 86 -4.45 4.02 11.02
N ASP A 87 -3.15 4.13 10.76
CA ASP A 87 -2.11 3.30 11.41
C ASP A 87 -1.94 3.58 12.92
N ASN A 88 -2.60 4.62 13.47
CA ASN A 88 -2.53 5.01 14.89
C ASN A 88 -3.76 4.56 15.71
N GLU A 89 -4.71 3.81 15.15
CA GLU A 89 -5.69 3.12 15.98
C GLU A 89 -4.98 2.04 16.81
N PRO A 90 -5.08 2.05 18.16
CA PRO A 90 -4.52 0.98 18.96
C PRO A 90 -5.22 -0.32 18.55
N GLU A 91 -4.46 -1.30 18.03
CA GLU A 91 -4.95 -2.66 17.82
C GLU A 91 -5.68 -3.09 19.09
N GLY A 92 -7.01 -3.22 18.98
CA GLY A 92 -7.87 -3.47 20.11
C GLY A 92 -7.59 -4.84 20.73
N VAL A 93 -7.17 -4.79 22.01
CA VAL A 93 -7.34 -5.76 23.12
C VAL A 93 -6.85 -7.19 22.91
#